data_AF-A0A928BAM3-F1
#
_entry.id   AF-A0A928BAM3-F1
#
_cell.length_a   1.000
_cell.length_b   1.000
_cell.length_c   1.000
_cell.angle_alpha   90.00
_cell.angle_beta   90.00
_cell.angle_gamma   90.00
#
_symmetry.space_group_name_H-M   'P 1'
#
loop_
_entity.id
_entity.type
_entity.pdbx_description
1 polymer ?
#
loop_
_entity_poly.entity_id
_entity_poly.type
_entity_poly.pdbx_seq_one_letter_code
_entity_poly.pdbx_strand_id
1 'polypeptide(L)'
;MEDFILREIDRLGEMLTLIARRLGLMDGGTPGYAVRDVEAEFGNAGFPVDVDAILKHENPIWFLVEQMKASDYAVEIFVEILFNSDLEDSVKEAILNDALAYLDGKGHFSFRLHSLKM
;
A
#
# COMPACT_ATOMS: atom_id res chain seq x y z
N MET A 1 -21.36 15.20 -3.00
CA MET A 1 -22.10 13.97 -3.36
C MET A 1 -21.50 13.34 -4.60
N GLU A 2 -21.15 14.14 -5.61
CA GLU A 2 -20.40 13.73 -6.81
C GLU A 2 -19.04 13.07 -6.47
N ASP A 3 -18.28 13.64 -5.53
CA ASP A 3 -16.99 13.06 -5.06
C ASP A 3 -17.07 11.69 -4.39
N PHE A 4 -18.24 11.32 -3.86
CA PHE A 4 -18.40 10.00 -3.23
C PHE A 4 -18.62 8.94 -4.30
N ILE A 5 -19.43 9.25 -5.32
CA ILE A 5 -19.72 8.35 -6.43
C ILE A 5 -18.45 8.12 -7.26
N LEU A 6 -17.68 9.18 -7.54
CA LEU A 6 -16.41 9.07 -8.27
C LEU A 6 -15.39 8.20 -7.52
N ARG A 7 -15.20 8.43 -6.21
CA ARG A 7 -14.32 7.59 -5.38
C ARG A 7 -14.73 6.12 -5.38
N GLU A 8 -16.03 5.84 -5.39
CA GLU A 8 -16.49 4.46 -5.36
C GLU A 8 -16.42 3.78 -6.73
N ILE A 9 -16.53 4.55 -7.82
CA ILE A 9 -16.22 4.07 -9.18
C ILE A 9 -14.74 3.76 -9.31
N ASP A 10 -13.85 4.61 -8.79
CA ASP A 10 -12.41 4.38 -8.82
C ASP A 10 -12.04 3.12 -8.03
N ARG A 11 -12.61 2.95 -6.83
CA ARG A 11 -12.43 1.75 -6.00
C ARG A 11 -12.89 0.48 -6.71
N LEU A 12 -14.04 0.51 -7.39
CA LEU A 12 -14.54 -0.62 -8.19
C LEU A 12 -13.61 -0.91 -9.38
N GLY A 13 -13.08 0.12 -10.04
CA GLY A 13 -12.10 -0.02 -11.11
C GLY A 13 -10.79 -0.68 -10.67
N GLU A 14 -10.27 -0.28 -9.50
CA GLU A 14 -9.10 -0.90 -8.88
C GLU A 14 -9.34 -2.38 -8.55
N MET A 15 -10.51 -2.70 -7.96
CA MET A 15 -10.89 -4.08 -7.66
C MET A 15 -10.98 -4.95 -8.92
N LEU A 16 -11.60 -4.45 -9.99
CA LEU A 16 -11.70 -5.17 -11.27
C LEU A 16 -10.32 -5.39 -11.91
N THR A 17 -9.44 -4.39 -11.82
CA THR A 17 -8.06 -4.48 -12.34
C THR A 17 -7.25 -5.53 -11.59
N LEU A 18 -7.38 -5.59 -10.26
CA LEU A 18 -6.76 -6.63 -9.43
C LEU A 18 -7.26 -8.03 -9.78
N ILE A 19 -8.57 -8.19 -9.97
CA ILE A 19 -9.17 -9.47 -10.40
C ILE A 19 -8.62 -9.88 -11.78
N ALA A 20 -8.55 -8.96 -12.74
CA ALA A 20 -8.03 -9.23 -14.08
C ALA A 20 -6.56 -9.66 -14.06
N ARG A 21 -5.70 -8.97 -13.28
CA ARG A 21 -4.30 -9.35 -13.09
C ARG A 21 -4.17 -10.74 -12.45
N ARG A 22 -4.96 -11.04 -11.42
CA ARG A 22 -4.90 -12.32 -10.70
C ARG A 22 -5.40 -13.50 -11.54
N LEU A 23 -6.31 -13.26 -12.48
CA LEU A 23 -6.79 -14.24 -13.46
C LEU A 23 -5.84 -14.39 -14.67
N GLY A 24 -4.72 -13.66 -14.70
CA GLY A 24 -3.80 -13.67 -15.84
C GLY A 24 -4.38 -13.05 -17.12
N LEU A 25 -5.41 -12.21 -16.98
CA LEU A 25 -6.09 -11.55 -18.10
C LEU A 25 -5.40 -10.24 -18.52
N MET A 26 -4.38 -9.81 -17.77
CA MET A 26 -3.55 -8.66 -18.08
C MET A 26 -2.08 -9.01 -17.85
N ASP A 27 -1.25 -8.81 -18.88
CA ASP A 27 0.20 -8.82 -18.74
C ASP A 27 0.64 -7.51 -18.09
N GLY A 28 0.86 -7.58 -16.78
CA GLY A 28 1.40 -6.47 -16.00
C GLY A 28 2.06 -7.05 -14.77
N GLY A 29 3.33 -7.41 -14.90
CA GLY A 29 4.19 -7.43 -13.72
C GLY A 29 4.07 -6.06 -13.06
N THR A 30 3.74 -6.02 -11.77
CA THR A 30 3.76 -4.78 -11.02
C THR A 30 5.15 -4.15 -11.23
N PRO A 31 5.24 -2.85 -11.58
CA PRO A 31 6.54 -2.22 -11.76
C PRO A 31 7.37 -2.43 -10.50
N GLY A 32 8.62 -2.86 -10.65
CA GLY A 32 9.56 -2.87 -9.53
C GLY A 32 9.87 -1.42 -9.17
N TYR A 33 9.59 -1.03 -7.94
CA TYR A 33 9.90 0.31 -7.44
C TYR A 33 11.27 0.27 -6.74
N ALA A 34 12.03 1.36 -6.76
CA ALA A 34 13.06 1.58 -5.76
C ALA A 34 12.43 2.24 -4.53
N VAL A 35 13.04 2.12 -3.34
CA VAL A 35 12.59 2.86 -2.14
C VAL A 35 12.46 4.37 -2.42
N ARG A 36 13.34 4.93 -3.24
CA ARG A 36 13.28 6.35 -3.66
C ARG A 36 12.05 6.70 -4.49
N ASP A 37 11.52 5.74 -5.25
CA ASP A 37 10.31 5.94 -6.03
C ASP A 37 9.09 6.02 -5.11
N VAL A 38 9.11 5.30 -3.98
CA VAL A 38 8.07 5.40 -2.92
C VAL A 38 8.02 6.83 -2.36
N GLU A 39 9.16 7.40 -2.01
CA GLU A 39 9.24 8.78 -1.48
C GLU A 39 8.69 9.80 -2.48
N ALA A 40 9.00 9.61 -3.77
CA ALA A 40 8.53 10.50 -4.83
C ALA A 40 7.01 10.38 -5.05
N GLU A 41 6.47 9.17 -5.12
CA GLU A 41 5.02 8.92 -5.32
C GLU A 41 4.19 9.55 -4.19
N PHE A 42 4.61 9.35 -2.94
CA PHE A 42 3.93 9.96 -1.81
C PHE A 42 4.12 11.48 -1.72
N GLY A 43 5.32 11.97 -2.02
CA GLY A 43 5.59 13.40 -2.10
C GLY A 43 4.70 14.11 -3.13
N ASN A 44 4.50 13.49 -4.30
CA ASN A 44 3.61 14.00 -5.35
C ASN A 44 2.13 13.98 -4.94
N ALA A 45 1.72 13.05 -4.09
CA ALA A 45 0.39 13.00 -3.48
C ALA A 45 0.17 14.06 -2.38
N GLY A 46 1.15 14.93 -2.11
CA GLY A 46 1.09 15.92 -1.03
C GLY A 46 1.34 15.34 0.36
N PHE A 47 1.86 14.11 0.44
CA PHE A 47 2.21 13.44 1.67
C PHE A 47 3.73 13.17 1.67
N PRO A 48 4.58 14.17 1.95
CA PRO A 48 6.03 13.97 1.95
C PRO A 48 6.41 12.97 3.04
N VAL A 49 7.11 11.90 2.66
CA VAL A 49 7.52 10.82 3.55
C VAL A 49 9.02 10.60 3.44
N ASP A 50 9.66 10.45 4.57
CA ASP A 50 11.04 9.93 4.67
C ASP A 50 10.91 8.43 4.94
N VAL A 51 11.04 7.63 3.88
CA VAL A 51 10.80 6.18 3.96
C VAL A 51 11.90 5.53 4.80
N ASP A 52 13.14 6.01 4.66
CA ASP A 52 14.27 5.55 5.48
C ASP A 52 14.05 5.84 6.97
N ALA A 53 13.45 6.97 7.33
CA ALA A 53 13.11 7.27 8.72
C ALA A 53 12.00 6.35 9.25
N ILE A 54 10.96 6.08 8.45
CA ILE A 54 9.87 5.17 8.84
C ILE A 54 10.39 3.76 9.07
N LEU A 55 11.21 3.24 8.15
CA LEU A 55 11.71 1.87 8.20
C LEU A 55 12.69 1.61 9.35
N LYS A 56 13.23 2.67 9.98
CA LYS A 56 14.06 2.56 11.19
C LYS A 56 13.25 2.37 12.47
N HIS A 57 11.93 2.56 12.43
CA HIS A 57 11.07 2.31 13.58
C HIS A 57 10.80 0.82 13.74
N GLU A 58 10.66 0.38 15.01
CA GLU A 58 10.33 -1.00 15.36
C GLU A 58 8.99 -1.46 14.76
N ASN A 59 8.04 -0.52 14.61
CA ASN A 59 6.78 -0.75 13.93
C ASN A 59 6.49 0.39 12.93
N PRO A 60 6.87 0.22 11.64
CA PRO A 60 6.65 1.20 10.58
C PRO A 60 5.18 1.59 10.39
N ILE A 61 4.27 0.61 10.46
CA ILE A 61 2.82 0.82 10.25
C ILE A 61 2.22 1.64 11.38
N TRP A 62 2.56 1.33 12.63
CA TRP A 62 2.15 2.11 13.79
C TRP A 62 2.63 3.56 13.68
N PHE A 63 3.88 3.78 13.26
CA PHE A 63 4.40 5.14 13.10
C PHE A 63 3.63 5.93 12.03
N LEU A 64 3.36 5.32 10.87
CA LEU A 64 2.54 5.91 9.81
C LEU A 64 1.15 6.33 10.31
N VAL A 65 0.46 5.45 11.04
CA VAL A 65 -0.91 5.70 11.49
C VAL A 65 -0.94 6.67 12.67
N GLU A 66 -0.10 6.46 13.68
CA GLU A 66 -0.21 7.20 14.94
C GLU A 66 0.55 8.52 14.94
N GLN A 67 1.72 8.58 14.30
CA GLN A 67 2.52 9.81 14.26
C GLN A 67 2.21 10.63 13.02
N MET A 68 2.18 9.99 11.84
CA MET A 68 1.95 10.71 10.59
C MET A 68 0.46 10.87 10.24
N LYS A 69 -0.45 10.25 11.01
CA LYS A 69 -1.90 10.29 10.79
C LYS A 69 -2.29 9.86 9.37
N ALA A 70 -1.57 8.86 8.83
CA ALA A 70 -1.87 8.27 7.54
C ALA A 70 -3.28 7.66 7.53
N SER A 71 -3.98 7.80 6.41
CA SER A 71 -5.27 7.15 6.20
C SER A 71 -5.08 5.66 5.88
N ASP A 72 -6.15 4.87 6.03
CA ASP A 72 -6.10 3.44 5.70
C ASP A 72 -5.72 3.22 4.22
N TYR A 73 -6.18 4.09 3.31
CA TYR A 73 -5.76 4.09 1.90
C TYR A 73 -4.27 4.41 1.73
N ALA A 74 -3.73 5.38 2.47
CA ALA A 74 -2.31 5.71 2.40
C ALA A 74 -1.45 4.53 2.90
N VAL A 75 -1.91 3.80 3.93
CA VAL A 75 -1.26 2.57 4.40
C VAL A 75 -1.26 1.49 3.31
N GLU A 76 -2.37 1.27 2.61
CA GLU A 76 -2.42 0.31 1.50
C GLU A 76 -1.41 0.63 0.41
N ILE A 77 -1.39 1.88 -0.06
CA ILE A 77 -0.48 2.31 -1.12
C ILE A 77 0.98 2.20 -0.64
N PHE A 78 1.26 2.54 0.61
CA PHE A 78 2.61 2.49 1.17
C PHE A 78 3.15 1.07 1.11
N VAL A 79 2.35 0.13 1.61
CA VAL A 79 2.75 -1.28 1.67
C VAL A 79 2.82 -1.88 0.27
N GLU A 80 1.89 -1.55 -0.64
CA GLU A 80 1.93 -2.03 -2.02
C GLU A 80 3.21 -1.60 -2.73
N ILE A 81 3.60 -0.34 -2.63
CA ILE A 81 4.83 0.15 -3.27
C ILE A 81 6.07 -0.48 -2.61
N LEU A 82 6.13 -0.54 -1.27
CA LEU A 82 7.25 -1.19 -0.57
C LEU A 82 7.37 -2.68 -0.88
N PHE A 83 6.26 -3.38 -1.03
CA PHE A 83 6.27 -4.81 -1.36
C PHE A 83 6.93 -5.07 -2.72
N ASN A 84 6.72 -4.15 -3.67
CA ASN A 84 7.34 -4.20 -4.99
C ASN A 84 8.71 -3.50 -5.03
N SER A 85 9.27 -3.13 -3.87
CA SER A 85 10.57 -2.48 -3.79
C SER A 85 11.76 -3.44 -3.77
N ASP A 86 12.97 -2.91 -3.69
CA ASP A 86 14.23 -3.65 -3.49
C ASP A 86 14.50 -4.04 -2.03
N LEU A 87 13.57 -3.81 -1.10
CA LEU A 87 13.68 -4.26 0.29
C LEU A 87 13.80 -5.78 0.42
N GLU A 88 14.44 -6.22 1.51
CA GLU A 88 14.50 -7.64 1.85
C GLU A 88 13.11 -8.23 2.08
N ASP A 89 12.88 -9.44 1.58
CA ASP A 89 11.56 -10.09 1.64
C ASP A 89 11.07 -10.28 3.09
N SER A 90 11.97 -10.53 4.03
CA SER A 90 11.63 -10.64 5.45
C SER A 90 11.08 -9.34 6.03
N VAL A 91 11.61 -8.20 5.59
CA VAL A 91 11.15 -6.86 5.98
C VAL A 91 9.79 -6.57 5.34
N LYS A 92 9.63 -6.88 4.05
CA LYS A 92 8.36 -6.75 3.34
C LYS A 92 7.25 -7.58 4.00
N GLU A 93 7.56 -8.81 4.40
CA GLU A 93 6.61 -9.71 5.09
C GLU A 93 6.17 -9.13 6.43
N ALA A 94 7.11 -8.65 7.24
CA ALA A 94 6.80 -8.05 8.53
C ALA A 94 5.88 -6.83 8.37
N ILE A 95 6.22 -5.92 7.45
CA ILE A 95 5.43 -4.72 7.17
C ILE A 95 4.04 -5.07 6.63
N LEU A 96 3.95 -6.05 5.72
CA LEU A 96 2.67 -6.53 5.18
C LEU A 96 1.80 -7.12 6.28
N ASN A 97 2.35 -7.97 7.14
CA ASN A 97 1.60 -8.59 8.24
C ASN A 97 1.10 -7.55 9.25
N ASP A 98 1.92 -6.57 9.61
CA ASP A 98 1.52 -5.47 10.50
C ASP A 98 0.40 -4.62 9.87
N ALA A 99 0.49 -4.36 8.57
CA ALA A 99 -0.53 -3.60 7.84
C ALA A 99 -1.86 -4.36 7.78
N LEU A 100 -1.82 -5.66 7.47
CA LEU A 100 -3.00 -6.51 7.46
C LEU A 100 -3.63 -6.59 8.85
N ALA A 101 -2.83 -6.79 9.90
CA ALA A 101 -3.32 -6.81 11.28
C ALA A 101 -4.02 -5.49 11.67
N TYR A 102 -3.45 -4.35 11.27
CA TYR A 102 -4.04 -3.03 11.49
C TYR A 102 -5.36 -2.84 10.73
N LEU A 103 -5.37 -3.11 9.42
CA LEU A 103 -6.53 -2.86 8.56
C LEU A 103 -7.68 -3.85 8.84
N ASP A 104 -7.38 -5.15 8.89
CA ASP A 104 -8.38 -6.19 9.17
C ASP A 104 -8.91 -6.05 10.60
N GLY A 105 -8.06 -5.68 11.56
CA GLY A 105 -8.45 -5.43 12.96
C GLY A 105 -9.48 -4.30 13.11
N LYS A 106 -9.55 -3.39 12.13
CA LYS A 106 -10.56 -2.31 12.07
C LYS A 106 -11.76 -2.65 11.17
N GLY A 107 -11.79 -3.85 10.58
CA GLY A 107 -12.81 -4.27 9.62
C GLY A 107 -12.63 -3.70 8.21
N HIS A 108 -11.46 -3.15 7.89
CA HIS A 108 -11.11 -2.66 6.56
C HIS A 108 -10.35 -3.73 5.78
N PHE A 109 -11.05 -4.47 4.92
CA PHE A 109 -10.42 -5.52 4.13
C PHE A 109 -9.74 -4.95 2.87
N SER A 110 -8.41 -5.06 2.80
CA SER A 110 -7.64 -4.61 1.64
C SER A 110 -7.42 -5.73 0.62
N PHE A 111 -8.19 -5.70 -0.48
CA PHE A 111 -7.96 -6.63 -1.59
C PHE A 111 -6.56 -6.50 -2.21
N ARG A 112 -5.97 -5.30 -2.19
CA ARG A 112 -4.60 -5.04 -2.66
C ARG A 112 -3.60 -5.86 -1.86
N LEU A 113 -3.56 -5.64 -0.54
CA LEU A 113 -2.56 -6.26 0.32
C LEU A 113 -2.74 -7.78 0.42
N HIS A 114 -3.99 -8.26 0.52
CA HIS A 114 -4.30 -9.70 0.51
C HIS A 114 -4.03 -10.40 -0.85
N SER A 115 -3.69 -9.65 -1.90
CA SER A 115 -3.31 -10.21 -3.20
C SER A 115 -1.81 -10.30 -3.43
N LEU A 116 -1.01 -9.65 -2.59
CA LEU A 116 0.44 -9.69 -2.66
C LEU A 116 0.91 -11.13 -2.35
N LYS A 117 1.67 -11.71 -3.29
CA LYS A 117 2.26 -13.03 -3.14
C LYS A 117 3.74 -12.86 -2.84
N MET A 118 4.20 -13.50 -1.78
CA MET A 118 5.62 -13.74 -1.53
C MET A 118 6.10 -14.96 -2.30
#